data_AF-A0A251UXN6-F1
#
_entry.id   AF-A0A251UXN6-F1
#
_cell.length_a   1.000
_cell.length_b   1.000
_cell.length_c   1.000
_cell.angle_alpha   90.00
_cell.angle_beta   90.00
_cell.angle_gamma   90.00
#
_symmetry.space_group_name_H-M   'P 1'
#
loop_
_entity.id
_entity.type
_entity.pdbx_description
1 polymer ?
#
loop_
_entity_poly.entity_id
_entity_poly.type
_entity_poly.pdbx_seq_one_letter_code
_entity_poly.pdbx_strand_id
1 'polypeptide(L)'
;MVDRFRKVYQVYDVSMFLLEHPGGAEAMIAATNKDATSDFEEAGHKDETREMMQKFCIGKIDESTLPSRRRHNVSTTNKISSLDPTQELMVKILKFLVPFLVLGLTFTVLQ
;
A
#
# COMPACT_ATOMS: atom_id res chain seq x y z
N MET A 1 -39.05 9.25 3.92
CA MET A 1 -38.50 8.12 4.68
C MET A 1 -37.24 7.66 3.95
N VAL A 2 -36.11 8.32 4.24
CA VAL A 2 -34.83 8.01 3.59
C VAL A 2 -34.19 6.92 4.44
N ASP A 3 -34.42 5.66 4.10
CA ASP A 3 -33.56 4.58 4.56
C ASP A 3 -32.19 4.85 3.95
N ARG A 4 -31.35 5.55 4.71
CA ARG A 4 -29.94 5.67 4.41
C ARG A 4 -29.38 4.25 4.39
N PHE A 5 -28.91 3.80 3.23
CA PHE A 5 -28.10 2.61 3.09
C PHE A 5 -26.92 2.71 4.07
N ARG A 6 -27.10 2.13 5.26
CA ARG A 6 -26.10 2.12 6.31
C ARG A 6 -24.98 1.21 5.84
N LYS A 7 -23.77 1.75 5.69
CA LYS A 7 -22.65 0.95 5.18
C LYS A 7 -22.27 -0.01 6.31
N VAL A 8 -22.19 -1.30 5.99
CA VAL A 8 -21.87 -2.34 6.97
C VAL A 8 -20.40 -2.70 6.78
N TYR A 9 -19.58 -2.42 7.79
CA TYR A 9 -18.19 -2.87 7.82
C TYR A 9 -18.12 -4.22 8.53
N GLN A 10 -17.30 -5.11 7.99
CA GLN A 10 -17.06 -6.46 8.52
C GLN A 10 -15.64 -6.52 9.05
N VAL A 11 -15.44 -7.26 10.13
CA VAL A 11 -14.13 -7.48 10.75
C VAL A 11 -13.71 -8.91 10.48
N TYR A 12 -12.47 -9.07 10.02
CA TYR A 12 -11.90 -10.37 9.68
C TYR A 12 -10.65 -10.63 10.52
N ASP A 13 -10.59 -11.79 11.16
CA ASP A 13 -9.38 -12.27 11.82
C ASP A 13 -8.66 -13.27 10.91
N VAL A 14 -7.58 -12.78 10.31
CA VAL A 14 -6.76 -13.50 9.34
C VAL A 14 -5.42 -13.93 9.93
N SER A 15 -5.27 -13.89 11.26
CA SER A 15 -4.02 -14.21 11.95
C SER A 15 -3.48 -15.59 11.58
N MET A 16 -4.37 -16.56 11.41
CA MET A 16 -4.00 -17.94 11.01
C MET A 16 -3.60 -18.04 9.54
N PHE A 17 -4.04 -17.11 8.70
CA PHE A 17 -3.81 -17.12 7.25
C PHE A 17 -2.59 -16.27 6.82
N LEU A 18 -1.96 -15.54 7.75
CA LEU A 18 -0.86 -14.61 7.44
C LEU A 18 0.27 -15.23 6.63
N LEU A 19 0.71 -16.44 7.00
CA LEU A 19 1.81 -17.14 6.33
C LEU A 19 1.38 -17.92 5.08
N GLU A 20 0.08 -18.18 4.94
CA GLU A 20 -0.50 -18.92 3.82
C GLU A 20 -0.94 -17.99 2.69
N HIS A 21 -0.98 -16.68 2.94
CA HIS A 21 -1.37 -15.68 1.95
C HIS A 21 -0.38 -15.62 0.77
N PRO A 22 -0.83 -15.90 -0.48
CA PRO A 22 0.05 -15.91 -1.65
C PRO A 22 0.72 -14.56 -1.96
N GLY A 23 0.10 -13.45 -1.55
CA GLY A 23 0.67 -12.09 -1.66
C GLY A 23 1.68 -11.75 -0.55
N GLY A 24 1.99 -12.69 0.35
CA GLY A 24 2.89 -12.52 1.48
C GLY A 24 2.23 -11.93 2.72
N ALA A 25 2.84 -12.20 3.87
CA ALA A 25 2.36 -11.71 5.18
C ALA A 25 2.45 -10.18 5.30
N GLU A 26 3.46 -9.56 4.69
CA GLU A 26 3.69 -8.10 4.75
C GLU A 26 2.50 -7.29 4.23
N ALA A 27 1.87 -7.75 3.14
CA ALA A 27 0.68 -7.11 2.59
C ALA A 27 -0.49 -7.12 3.59
N MET A 28 -0.68 -8.22 4.32
CA MET A 28 -1.71 -8.33 5.35
C MET A 28 -1.36 -7.52 6.59
N ILE A 29 -0.10 -7.50 7.01
CA ILE A 29 0.39 -6.72 8.16
C ILE A 29 0.20 -5.22 7.90
N ALA A 30 0.54 -4.74 6.70
CA ALA A 30 0.32 -3.36 6.29
C ALA A 30 -1.18 -2.98 6.25
N ALA A 31 -2.06 -3.96 6.12
CA ALA A 31 -3.51 -3.84 6.12
C ALA A 31 -4.15 -3.89 7.52
N THR A 32 -3.39 -4.23 8.57
CA THR A 32 -3.93 -4.37 9.94
C THR A 32 -4.44 -3.04 10.52
N ASN A 33 -5.42 -3.14 11.42
CA ASN A 33 -6.01 -1.99 12.15
C ASN A 33 -6.59 -0.86 11.27
N LYS A 34 -6.81 -1.09 9.99
CA LYS A 34 -7.44 -0.13 9.08
C LYS A 34 -8.45 -0.81 8.15
N ASP A 35 -9.21 -0.01 7.43
CA ASP A 35 -10.07 -0.50 6.35
C ASP A 35 -9.20 -0.94 5.17
N ALA A 36 -9.15 -2.26 4.93
CA ALA A 36 -8.38 -2.88 3.86
C ALA A 36 -9.19 -3.07 2.56
N THR A 37 -10.41 -2.52 2.46
CA THR A 37 -11.27 -2.70 1.28
C THR A 37 -10.58 -2.29 -0.01
N SER A 38 -9.89 -1.13 -0.03
CA SER A 38 -9.18 -0.67 -1.23
C SER A 38 -8.02 -1.60 -1.61
N ASP A 39 -7.21 -1.99 -0.63
CA ASP A 39 -6.04 -2.85 -0.82
C ASP A 39 -6.48 -4.23 -1.37
N PHE A 40 -7.60 -4.77 -0.88
CA PHE A 40 -8.15 -6.05 -1.33
C PHE A 40 -8.67 -6.00 -2.77
N GLU A 41 -9.37 -4.93 -3.15
CA GLU A 41 -9.92 -4.73 -4.50
C GLU A 41 -8.82 -4.45 -5.53
N GLU A 42 -7.82 -3.64 -5.18
CA GLU A 42 -6.68 -3.31 -6.06
C GLU A 42 -5.81 -4.53 -6.37
N ALA A 43 -5.68 -5.47 -5.41
CA ALA A 43 -5.00 -6.73 -5.63
C ALA A 43 -5.71 -7.67 -6.62
N GLY A 44 -6.98 -7.40 -6.96
CA GLY A 44 -7.72 -8.15 -7.99
C GLY A 44 -8.07 -9.58 -7.58
N HIS A 45 -8.40 -9.81 -6.30
CA HIS A 45 -8.80 -11.13 -5.81
C HIS A 45 -10.06 -11.65 -6.51
N LYS A 46 -10.09 -12.96 -6.78
CA LYS A 46 -11.23 -13.65 -7.40
C LYS A 46 -12.40 -13.79 -6.42
N ASP A 47 -13.60 -14.03 -6.94
CA ASP A 47 -14.79 -14.22 -6.09
C ASP A 47 -14.68 -15.42 -5.14
N GLU A 48 -13.98 -16.48 -5.55
CA GLU A 48 -13.66 -17.62 -4.69
C GLU A 48 -12.82 -17.21 -3.46
N THR A 49 -11.91 -16.24 -3.62
CA THR A 49 -11.14 -15.68 -2.51
C THR A 49 -12.04 -14.88 -1.56
N ARG A 50 -13.07 -14.19 -2.07
CA ARG A 50 -14.06 -13.51 -1.22
C ARG A 50 -14.85 -14.52 -0.38
N GLU A 51 -15.19 -15.66 -0.94
CA GLU A 51 -15.85 -16.75 -0.20
C GLU A 51 -14.94 -17.32 0.89
N MET A 52 -13.65 -17.52 0.59
CA MET A 52 -12.66 -17.92 1.60
C MET A 52 -12.52 -16.86 2.71
N MET A 53 -12.45 -15.58 2.34
CA MET A 53 -12.37 -14.45 3.29
C MET A 53 -13.54 -14.45 4.29
N GLN A 54 -14.75 -14.80 3.85
CA GLN A 54 -15.92 -14.86 4.73
C GLN A 54 -15.75 -15.83 5.90
N LYS A 55 -14.95 -16.90 5.75
CA LYS A 55 -14.67 -17.87 6.84
C LYS A 55 -13.91 -17.23 8.01
N PHE A 56 -13.18 -16.16 7.75
CA PHE A 56 -12.42 -15.40 8.74
C PHE A 56 -13.22 -14.23 9.34
N CYS A 57 -14.50 -14.07 8.98
CA CYS A 57 -15.34 -12.99 9.49
C CYS A 57 -15.70 -13.22 10.97
N ILE A 58 -15.24 -12.33 11.84
CA ILE A 58 -15.51 -12.40 13.29
C ILE A 58 -16.65 -11.47 13.74
N GLY A 59 -17.10 -10.54 12.88
CA GLY A 59 -18.21 -9.67 13.24
C GLY A 59 -18.41 -8.47 12.32
N LYS A 60 -19.23 -7.54 12.79
CA LYS A 60 -19.58 -6.28 12.09
C LYS A 60 -19.24 -5.09 12.98
N ILE A 61 -18.79 -3.99 12.37
CA ILE A 61 -18.56 -2.73 13.07
C ILE A 61 -19.84 -1.90 13.03
N ASP A 62 -20.21 -1.34 14.17
CA ASP A 62 -21.27 -0.33 14.24
C ASP A 62 -20.73 1.04 13.82
N GLU A 63 -21.30 1.63 12.77
CA GLU A 63 -20.93 2.98 12.34
C GLU A 63 -21.13 4.06 13.41
N SER A 64 -21.99 3.81 14.41
CA SER A 64 -22.25 4.77 15.49
C SER A 64 -21.04 4.94 16.43
N THR A 65 -20.18 3.93 16.52
CA THR A 65 -18.98 3.94 17.37
C THR A 65 -17.74 4.43 16.62
N LEU A 66 -17.82 4.51 15.29
CA LEU A 66 -16.73 5.05 14.49
C LEU A 66 -16.65 6.55 14.71
N PRO A 67 -15.45 7.10 15.00
CA PRO A 67 -15.26 8.53 15.05
C PRO A 67 -15.69 9.09 13.69
N SER A 68 -16.58 10.09 13.71
CA SER A 68 -17.04 10.78 12.49
C SER A 68 -15.82 11.06 11.65
N ARG A 69 -15.75 10.45 10.46
CA ARG A 69 -14.60 10.51 9.56
C ARG A 69 -14.29 11.98 9.35
N ARG A 70 -13.36 12.53 10.15
CA ARG A 70 -12.75 13.81 9.80
C ARG A 70 -12.23 13.54 8.42
N ARG A 71 -12.75 14.28 7.45
CA ARG A 71 -12.10 14.46 6.16
C ARG A 71 -10.75 15.10 6.51
N HIS A 72 -9.83 14.30 7.03
CA HIS A 72 -8.44 14.58 6.84
C HIS A 72 -8.33 14.44 5.35
N ASN A 73 -8.19 15.59 4.71
CA ASN A 73 -7.54 15.72 3.44
C ASN A 73 -6.13 15.21 3.71
N VAL A 74 -6.00 13.88 3.84
CA VAL A 74 -4.71 13.22 3.81
C VAL A 74 -4.34 13.39 2.35
N SER A 75 -3.78 14.56 2.06
CA SER A 75 -2.68 14.63 1.12
C SER A 75 -1.76 13.54 1.61
N THR A 76 -1.88 12.36 0.99
CA THR A 76 -0.95 11.27 1.14
C THR A 76 0.37 11.88 0.77
N THR A 77 1.05 12.37 1.81
CA THR A 77 2.48 12.55 1.83
C THR A 77 3.01 11.13 1.71
N ASN A 78 3.02 10.64 0.47
CA ASN A 78 4.23 10.08 -0.06
C ASN A 78 5.33 11.07 0.33
N LYS A 79 6.02 10.83 1.44
CA LYS A 79 7.45 11.14 1.52
C LYS A 79 8.22 10.12 0.66
N ILE A 80 7.74 9.86 -0.55
CA ILE A 80 8.62 9.78 -1.71
C ILE A 80 8.54 11.21 -2.22
N SER A 81 9.50 11.99 -1.74
CA SER A 81 9.80 13.35 -2.14
C SER A 81 9.25 13.67 -3.53
N SER A 82 8.26 14.56 -3.56
CA SER A 82 7.91 15.38 -4.71
C SER A 82 9.15 16.15 -5.14
N LEU A 83 10.04 15.47 -5.85
CA LEU A 83 11.16 16.05 -6.54
C LEU A 83 10.78 15.96 -8.00
N ASP A 84 10.13 17.04 -8.44
CA ASP A 84 10.20 17.68 -9.75
C ASP A 84 10.72 16.77 -10.90
N PRO A 85 10.03 16.62 -12.05
CA PRO A 85 10.52 15.83 -13.19
C PRO A 85 11.98 16.14 -13.62
N THR A 86 12.52 17.31 -13.25
CA THR A 86 13.95 17.63 -13.38
C THR A 86 14.87 16.76 -12.52
N GLN A 87 14.46 16.39 -11.30
CA GLN A 87 15.22 15.60 -10.33
C GLN A 87 15.29 14.12 -10.73
N GLU A 88 14.21 13.57 -11.29
CA GLU A 88 14.19 12.23 -11.90
C GLU A 88 15.18 12.14 -13.07
N LEU A 89 15.23 13.16 -13.93
CA LEU A 89 16.23 13.24 -15.00
C LEU A 89 17.65 13.42 -14.46
N MET A 90 17.85 14.25 -13.44
CA MET A 90 19.17 14.47 -12.84
C MET A 90 19.71 13.20 -12.17
N VAL A 91 18.88 12.44 -11.46
CA VAL A 91 19.28 11.16 -10.84
C VAL A 91 19.59 10.11 -11.91
N LYS A 92 18.85 10.09 -13.02
CA LYS A 92 19.14 9.22 -14.18
C LYS A 92 20.46 9.58 -14.85
N ILE A 93 20.71 10.87 -15.08
CA ILE A 93 21.96 11.35 -15.69
C ILE A 93 23.15 11.07 -14.75
N LEU A 94 23.00 11.33 -13.46
CA LEU A 94 24.05 11.09 -12.46
C LEU A 94 24.43 9.60 -12.39
N LYS A 95 23.44 8.70 -12.40
CA LYS A 95 23.69 7.24 -12.43
C LYS A 95 24.43 6.77 -13.69
N PHE A 96 24.19 7.42 -14.83
CA PHE A 96 24.91 7.12 -16.07
C PHE A 96 26.33 7.71 -16.08
N LEU A 97 26.56 8.87 -15.45
CA LEU A 97 27.83 9.59 -15.49
C LEU A 97 28.89 9.04 -14.50
N VAL A 98 28.45 8.50 -13.36
CA VAL A 98 29.36 7.96 -12.32
C VAL A 98 30.29 6.85 -12.86
N PRO A 99 29.83 5.86 -13.63
CA PRO A 99 30.71 4.86 -14.24
C PRO A 99 31.79 5.46 -15.16
N PHE A 100 31.46 6.47 -15.96
CA PHE A 100 32.43 7.12 -16.86
C PHE A 100 33.46 7.95 -16.09
N LEU A 101 33.06 8.61 -15.00
CA LEU A 101 33.98 9.37 -14.15
C LEU A 101 35.02 8.45 -13.49
N VAL A 102 34.55 7.31 -12.94
CA VAL A 102 35.43 6.29 -12.35
C VAL A 102 36.39 5.73 -13.39
N LEU A 103 35.90 5.42 -14.60
CA LEU A 103 36.74 4.94 -15.70
C LEU A 103 37.82 5.96 -16.10
N GLY A 104 37.46 7.24 -16.19
CA GLY A 104 38.39 8.33 -16.48
C GLY A 104 39.46 8.51 -15.40
N LEU A 105 39.07 8.45 -14.13
CA LEU A 105 40.02 8.53 -13.00
C LEU A 105 40.98 7.34 -12.97
N THR A 106 40.51 6.14 -13.28
CA THR A 106 41.41 4.98 -13.38
C THR A 106 42.39 5.08 -14.54
N PHE A 107 42.00 5.71 -15.65
CA PHE A 107 42.87 5.88 -16.82
C PHE A 107 43.95 6.95 -16.60
N THR A 108 43.67 8.00 -15.82
CA THR A 108 44.64 9.07 -15.54
C THR A 108 45.62 8.73 -14.42
N VAL A 109 45.25 7.84 -13.49
CA VAL A 109 46.13 7.41 -12.38
C VAL A 109 47.00 6.21 -12.79
N LEU A 110 46.62 5.47 -13.84
CA LEU A 110 47.30 4.25 -14.28
C LEU A 110 48.16 4.44 -15.55
N GLN A 111 48.37 5.67 -16.00
CA GLN A 111 49.24 6.04 -17.12
C GLN A 111 50.38 6.93 -16.64
#